data_AF-A0A536X705-F1
#
_entry.id   AF-A0A536X705-F1
#
_cell.length_a   1.000
_cell.length_b   1.000
_cell.length_c   1.000
_cell.angle_alpha   90.00
_cell.angle_beta   90.00
_cell.angle_gamma   90.00
#
_symmetry.space_group_name_H-M   'P 1'
#
loop_
_entity.id
_entity.type
_entity.pdbx_description
1 polymer ?
#
loop_
_entity_poly.entity_id
_entity_poly.type
_entity_poly.pdbx_seq_one_letter_code
_entity_poly.pdbx_strand_id
1 'polypeptide(L)'
;MQTPLVGYEDIDLFVTTPATTDIPNILFILDTSANWSSGTGSSSCATYADGTPGPAITQEVNKKVGIEKCALVNALYGIDTSNGAKFRVAFMFMNASNANGAYPRKTFIPVDATNKTILMNLIKNTLATSAADQGSYADIARSLWEAYLWFTAGPPLYGRAQTNASKIQWDNAAFANGGTGNYISPVGNSCAKNYVILISNGSPQGTEADVQPLVVAAGGNGTKITYASGYVSNADQNNWADETARFLHTIDLSGAQGTQPLTIYSIMVDTPTPNASQLRTQHYIAEIGNQGGGGSILATDVNSLTNAINGILNQIQAGNSVFASASLPVSVNSQGTFLNQVFMGMFRPDDTARPRWVGNLKQYQFSYNAATQKVMLVDSVNLNTDVINSATGFISPNAVSFWTTLTPNADPFWTTTSHYTDFWSAKSWPNEVNAGGASDSPDGQLVEKGGAAQRLRELFMTTQAARKVYTCVDAAACGTASLDLTAAAQSFSTGNGLLTQT
;
A
#
# COMPACT_ATOMS: atom_id res chain seq x y z
N MET A 1 -3.33 46.46 4.66
CA MET A 1 -3.65 45.49 3.61
C MET A 1 -2.36 45.16 2.89
N GLN A 2 -1.71 44.08 3.31
CA GLN A 2 -0.45 43.63 2.71
C GLN A 2 -0.76 42.23 2.20
N THR A 3 -0.72 42.09 0.88
CA THR A 3 -0.84 40.83 0.15
C THR A 3 0.20 39.84 0.67
N PRO A 4 -0.16 38.56 0.87
CA PRO A 4 0.84 37.56 1.20
C PRO A 4 1.77 37.36 0.00
N LEU A 5 3.07 37.39 0.30
CA LEU A 5 4.14 36.97 -0.58
C LEU A 5 3.82 35.57 -1.09
N VAL A 6 3.83 35.43 -2.41
CA VAL A 6 3.75 34.13 -3.10
C VAL A 6 5.05 33.40 -2.76
N GLY A 7 5.00 32.53 -1.76
CA GLY A 7 6.06 31.57 -1.49
C GLY A 7 5.97 30.46 -2.53
N TYR A 8 6.82 30.54 -3.55
CA TYR A 8 7.19 29.35 -4.30
C TYR A 8 8.32 28.69 -3.54
N GLU A 9 7.97 27.69 -2.74
CA GLU A 9 8.94 26.79 -2.12
C GLU A 9 9.16 25.62 -3.08
N ASP A 10 10.41 25.29 -3.35
CA ASP A 10 10.91 24.18 -4.20
C ASP A 10 10.47 22.77 -3.70
N ILE A 11 9.47 22.73 -2.80
CA ILE A 11 8.82 21.56 -2.23
C ILE A 11 7.48 21.24 -2.92
N ASP A 12 6.88 22.17 -3.68
CA ASP A 12 5.61 21.94 -4.39
C ASP A 12 5.74 20.88 -5.48
N LEU A 13 6.96 20.59 -5.94
CA LEU A 13 7.23 19.45 -6.84
C LEU A 13 6.98 18.09 -6.15
N PHE A 14 6.99 18.05 -4.81
CA PHE A 14 6.92 16.81 -4.02
C PHE A 14 5.81 16.78 -2.97
N VAL A 15 5.16 17.93 -2.69
CA VAL A 15 4.06 18.08 -1.72
C VAL A 15 2.79 18.61 -2.39
N THR A 16 2.67 18.50 -3.71
CA THR A 16 1.31 18.55 -4.26
C THR A 16 0.57 17.38 -3.62
N THR A 17 -0.43 17.69 -2.78
CA THR A 17 -1.63 16.86 -2.70
C THR A 17 -1.89 16.48 -4.15
N PRO A 18 -1.87 15.18 -4.50
CA PRO A 18 -2.06 14.79 -5.88
C PRO A 18 -3.25 15.61 -6.35
N ALA A 19 -3.12 16.35 -7.45
CA ALA A 19 -4.28 16.99 -8.05
C ALA A 19 -5.38 15.93 -8.00
N THR A 20 -6.62 16.29 -7.67
CA THR A 20 -7.68 15.31 -7.33
C THR A 20 -7.83 14.17 -8.35
N THR A 21 -7.23 14.30 -9.54
CA THR A 21 -6.92 13.34 -10.60
C THR A 21 -5.96 12.18 -10.28
N ASP A 22 -5.01 12.27 -9.34
CA ASP A 22 -3.92 11.29 -9.12
C ASP A 22 -4.02 10.48 -7.81
N ILE A 23 -5.08 10.68 -7.01
CA ILE A 23 -5.28 9.89 -5.78
C ILE A 23 -5.67 8.43 -6.11
N PRO A 24 -5.17 7.43 -5.35
CA PRO A 24 -5.47 6.02 -5.57
C PRO A 24 -6.96 5.68 -5.62
N ASN A 25 -7.32 4.79 -6.54
CA ASN A 25 -8.67 4.21 -6.63
C ASN A 25 -8.70 2.87 -5.89
N ILE A 26 -9.61 2.71 -4.93
CA ILE A 26 -9.76 1.50 -4.12
C ILE A 26 -11.19 0.97 -4.26
N LEU A 27 -11.32 -0.25 -4.77
CA LEU A 27 -12.58 -0.97 -4.82
C LEU A 27 -12.61 -2.03 -3.71
N PHE A 28 -13.56 -1.91 -2.79
CA PHE A 28 -13.87 -3.01 -1.87
C PHE A 28 -14.84 -3.97 -2.54
N ILE A 29 -14.45 -5.25 -2.64
CA ILE A 29 -15.37 -6.33 -3.02
C ILE A 29 -15.69 -7.08 -1.73
N LEU A 30 -16.96 -7.03 -1.32
CA LEU A 30 -17.42 -7.70 -0.11
C LEU A 30 -18.15 -8.99 -0.50
N ASP A 31 -17.70 -10.11 0.06
CA ASP A 31 -18.39 -11.40 -0.05
C ASP A 31 -19.66 -11.38 0.80
N THR A 32 -20.73 -10.82 0.24
CA THR A 32 -22.04 -10.76 0.88
C THR A 32 -22.85 -12.05 0.73
N SER A 33 -22.22 -13.18 0.37
CA SER A 33 -22.87 -14.47 0.16
C SER A 33 -23.58 -15.00 1.43
N ALA A 34 -24.21 -16.16 1.34
CA ALA A 34 -24.88 -16.79 2.50
C ALA A 34 -23.97 -16.89 3.75
N ASN A 35 -22.66 -17.10 3.56
CA ASN A 35 -21.67 -17.19 4.65
C ASN A 35 -21.49 -15.89 5.43
N TRP A 36 -21.94 -14.75 4.91
CA TRP A 36 -21.91 -13.45 5.57
C TRP A 36 -22.71 -13.42 6.89
N SER A 37 -23.74 -14.26 6.98
CA SER A 37 -24.59 -14.44 8.18
C SER A 37 -24.05 -15.50 9.18
N SER A 38 -22.90 -16.11 8.88
CA SER A 38 -22.25 -17.09 9.76
C SER A 38 -21.48 -16.40 10.91
N GLY A 39 -21.17 -17.13 11.97
CA GLY A 39 -20.37 -16.63 13.10
C GLY A 39 -18.92 -17.12 13.03
N THR A 40 -17.98 -16.32 13.55
CA THR A 40 -16.55 -16.71 13.69
C THR A 40 -16.18 -17.15 15.10
N GLY A 41 -17.10 -16.98 16.07
CA GLY A 41 -16.82 -17.09 17.50
C GLY A 41 -16.43 -15.75 18.15
N SER A 42 -16.24 -14.70 17.36
CA SER A 42 -15.92 -13.35 17.82
C SER A 42 -17.16 -12.46 17.88
N SER A 43 -17.16 -11.48 18.79
CA SER A 43 -18.25 -10.51 18.90
C SER A 43 -18.16 -9.38 17.87
N SER A 44 -19.30 -8.91 17.39
CA SER A 44 -19.37 -7.61 16.69
C SER A 44 -19.20 -6.46 17.70
N CYS A 45 -18.91 -5.25 17.21
CA CYS A 45 -18.83 -4.07 18.06
C CYS A 45 -20.21 -3.64 18.59
N ALA A 46 -20.28 -3.21 19.86
CA ALA A 46 -21.50 -2.62 20.42
C ALA A 46 -21.71 -1.17 19.97
N THR A 47 -20.61 -0.46 19.70
CA THR A 47 -20.57 0.92 19.24
C THR A 47 -19.49 1.02 18.16
N TYR A 48 -19.79 1.73 17.07
CA TYR A 48 -18.80 2.08 16.07
C TYR A 48 -17.79 3.12 16.63
N ALA A 49 -16.64 3.29 15.97
CA ALA A 49 -15.61 4.24 16.38
C ALA A 49 -16.09 5.71 16.41
N ASP A 50 -17.15 6.04 15.68
CA ASP A 50 -17.76 7.37 15.67
C ASP A 50 -18.79 7.59 16.80
N GLY A 51 -18.92 6.64 17.72
CA GLY A 51 -19.83 6.71 18.87
C GLY A 51 -21.27 6.32 18.58
N THR A 52 -21.63 5.97 17.34
CA THR A 52 -22.98 5.51 17.01
C THR A 52 -23.20 4.03 17.35
N PRO A 53 -24.45 3.59 17.63
CA PRO A 53 -24.73 2.19 17.96
C PRO A 53 -24.30 1.23 16.85
N GLY A 54 -23.63 0.14 17.24
CA GLY A 54 -23.16 -0.92 16.36
C GLY A 54 -24.30 -1.80 15.79
N PRO A 55 -23.95 -2.90 15.10
CA PRO A 55 -24.92 -3.87 14.62
C PRO A 55 -25.80 -4.41 15.75
N ALA A 56 -27.12 -4.34 15.58
CA ALA A 56 -28.10 -4.63 16.63
C ALA A 56 -29.15 -5.68 16.26
N ILE A 57 -29.27 -6.04 14.97
CA ILE A 57 -30.21 -7.07 14.53
C ILE A 57 -29.58 -8.47 14.63
N THR A 58 -30.40 -9.49 14.85
CA THR A 58 -29.96 -10.88 15.07
C THR A 58 -29.11 -11.43 13.91
N GLN A 59 -29.34 -10.97 12.69
CA GLN A 59 -28.60 -11.39 11.50
C GLN A 59 -27.18 -10.81 11.44
N GLU A 60 -26.88 -9.80 12.27
CA GLU A 60 -25.60 -9.10 12.27
C GLU A 60 -24.81 -9.29 13.55
N VAL A 61 -25.49 -9.31 14.69
CA VAL A 61 -24.85 -9.43 16.01
C VAL A 61 -24.06 -10.73 16.08
N ASN A 62 -22.74 -10.60 16.32
CA ASN A 62 -21.79 -11.72 16.39
C ASN A 62 -21.72 -12.59 15.12
N LYS A 63 -22.10 -12.01 13.97
CA LYS A 63 -21.95 -12.60 12.64
C LYS A 63 -20.85 -11.89 11.86
N LYS A 64 -20.33 -12.54 10.81
CA LYS A 64 -19.29 -11.97 9.94
C LYS A 64 -19.69 -10.60 9.39
N VAL A 65 -20.94 -10.44 8.94
CA VAL A 65 -21.46 -9.13 8.53
C VAL A 65 -21.36 -8.05 9.60
N GLY A 66 -21.63 -8.38 10.88
CA GLY A 66 -21.49 -7.42 11.97
C GLY A 66 -20.03 -7.06 12.21
N ILE A 67 -19.12 -8.04 12.13
CA ILE A 67 -17.68 -7.83 12.26
C ILE A 67 -17.17 -6.92 11.14
N GLU A 68 -17.54 -7.20 9.90
CA GLU A 68 -17.17 -6.42 8.72
C GLU A 68 -17.74 -5.01 8.75
N LYS A 69 -19.02 -4.83 9.11
CA LYS A 69 -19.62 -3.51 9.30
C LYS A 69 -18.83 -2.68 10.29
N CYS A 70 -18.54 -3.26 11.46
CA CYS A 70 -17.75 -2.59 12.48
C CYS A 70 -16.37 -2.20 11.97
N ALA A 71 -15.65 -3.14 11.36
CA ALA A 71 -14.29 -2.90 10.91
C ALA A 71 -14.20 -1.89 9.77
N LEU A 72 -15.08 -1.98 8.77
CA LEU A 72 -15.13 -1.06 7.64
C LEU A 72 -15.51 0.36 8.10
N VAL A 73 -16.52 0.51 8.96
CA VAL A 73 -16.89 1.81 9.51
C VAL A 73 -15.75 2.40 10.34
N ASN A 74 -15.09 1.59 11.18
CA ASN A 74 -13.97 2.04 12.01
C ASN A 74 -12.75 2.43 11.16
N ALA A 75 -12.43 1.66 10.12
CA ALA A 75 -11.35 1.97 9.20
C ALA A 75 -11.64 3.26 8.42
N LEU A 76 -12.85 3.40 7.86
CA LEU A 76 -13.27 4.62 7.17
C LEU A 76 -13.22 5.84 8.10
N TYR A 77 -13.69 5.71 9.34
CA TYR A 77 -13.65 6.78 10.33
C TYR A 77 -12.22 7.28 10.59
N GLY A 78 -11.27 6.34 10.69
CA GLY A 78 -9.85 6.60 10.93
C GLY A 78 -9.10 7.26 9.76
N ILE A 79 -9.69 7.37 8.58
CA ILE A 79 -9.08 8.07 7.45
C ILE A 79 -9.06 9.57 7.74
N ASP A 80 -7.86 10.15 7.78
CA ASP A 80 -7.67 11.60 7.85
C ASP A 80 -8.10 12.28 6.54
N THR A 81 -8.97 13.27 6.68
CA THR A 81 -9.52 14.08 5.57
C THR A 81 -9.18 15.56 5.71
N SER A 82 -8.32 15.94 6.66
CA SER A 82 -7.95 17.33 6.94
C SER A 82 -7.28 18.02 5.74
N ASN A 83 -6.51 17.26 4.97
CA ASN A 83 -5.75 17.72 3.80
C ASN A 83 -6.30 17.14 2.49
N GLY A 84 -7.62 17.15 2.34
CA GLY A 84 -8.33 16.62 1.18
C GLY A 84 -8.42 15.09 1.14
N ALA A 85 -9.09 14.58 0.12
CA ALA A 85 -9.26 13.14 -0.07
C ALA A 85 -7.93 12.46 -0.39
N LYS A 86 -7.62 11.38 0.33
CA LYS A 86 -6.40 10.58 0.11
C LYS A 86 -6.63 9.40 -0.84
N PHE A 87 -7.89 9.00 -1.01
CA PHE A 87 -8.32 7.86 -1.81
C PHE A 87 -9.63 8.19 -2.51
N ARG A 88 -9.94 7.48 -3.59
CA ARG A 88 -11.31 7.28 -4.08
C ARG A 88 -11.74 5.87 -3.73
N VAL A 89 -12.92 5.73 -3.15
CA VAL A 89 -13.43 4.44 -2.68
C VAL A 89 -14.74 4.10 -3.38
N ALA A 90 -14.87 2.84 -3.80
CA ALA A 90 -16.09 2.22 -4.29
C ALA A 90 -16.37 0.91 -3.54
N PHE A 91 -17.61 0.43 -3.60
CA PHE A 91 -18.02 -0.85 -3.02
C PHE A 91 -18.73 -1.70 -4.06
N MET A 92 -18.41 -2.99 -4.10
CA MET A 92 -19.10 -4.04 -4.84
C MET A 92 -19.55 -5.14 -3.90
N PHE A 93 -20.82 -5.53 -4.03
CA PHE A 93 -21.43 -6.63 -3.27
C PHE A 93 -21.86 -7.75 -4.22
N MET A 94 -21.98 -8.96 -3.69
CA MET A 94 -22.44 -10.13 -4.45
C MET A 94 -23.92 -10.01 -4.76
N ASN A 95 -24.31 -10.38 -5.98
CA ASN A 95 -25.71 -10.40 -6.39
C ASN A 95 -26.51 -11.41 -5.55
N ALA A 96 -27.71 -10.99 -5.14
CA ALA A 96 -28.69 -11.89 -4.58
C ALA A 96 -29.26 -12.84 -5.65
N SER A 97 -30.04 -13.83 -5.22
CA SER A 97 -30.76 -14.79 -6.07
C SER A 97 -31.36 -14.16 -7.32
N ASN A 98 -31.36 -14.91 -8.43
CA ASN A 98 -31.77 -14.47 -9.79
C ASN A 98 -30.75 -13.58 -10.52
N ALA A 99 -29.57 -13.40 -9.93
CA ALA A 99 -28.39 -12.89 -10.59
C ALA A 99 -27.15 -13.58 -10.00
N ASN A 100 -26.06 -13.60 -10.77
CA ASN A 100 -24.74 -14.08 -10.36
C ASN A 100 -23.77 -12.91 -10.36
N GLY A 101 -22.55 -13.13 -9.88
CA GLY A 101 -21.48 -12.12 -9.89
C GLY A 101 -21.74 -11.02 -8.86
N ALA A 102 -21.22 -9.83 -9.13
CA ALA A 102 -21.34 -8.69 -8.23
C ALA A 102 -21.92 -7.46 -8.93
N TYR A 103 -22.38 -6.51 -8.10
CA TYR A 103 -22.91 -5.23 -8.54
C TYR A 103 -22.25 -4.06 -7.79
N PRO A 104 -22.12 -2.88 -8.42
CA PRO A 104 -21.55 -1.71 -7.77
C PRO A 104 -22.54 -1.18 -6.73
N ARG A 105 -22.28 -1.43 -5.45
CA ARG A 105 -23.13 -0.91 -4.36
C ARG A 105 -22.94 0.59 -4.16
N LYS A 106 -21.76 1.10 -4.50
CA LYS A 106 -21.40 2.52 -4.45
C LYS A 106 -20.34 2.84 -5.47
N THR A 107 -20.57 3.88 -6.28
CA THR A 107 -19.58 4.37 -7.25
C THR A 107 -18.34 4.96 -6.57
N PHE A 108 -17.24 5.08 -7.33
CA PHE A 108 -16.02 5.70 -6.84
C PHE A 108 -16.27 7.16 -6.44
N ILE A 109 -16.04 7.46 -5.16
CA ILE A 109 -16.09 8.84 -4.66
C ILE A 109 -14.81 9.16 -3.87
N PRO A 110 -14.28 10.39 -3.97
CA PRO A 110 -13.14 10.82 -3.18
C PRO A 110 -13.51 10.83 -1.69
N VAL A 111 -12.68 10.25 -0.83
CA VAL A 111 -12.92 10.20 0.62
C VAL A 111 -12.55 11.53 1.27
N ASP A 112 -13.35 12.57 1.01
CA ASP A 112 -13.37 13.82 1.78
C ASP A 112 -14.29 13.68 3.02
N ALA A 113 -14.39 14.74 3.84
CA ALA A 113 -15.19 14.69 5.07
C ALA A 113 -16.68 14.34 4.83
N THR A 114 -17.27 14.83 3.73
CA THR A 114 -18.67 14.59 3.38
C THR A 114 -18.86 13.16 2.87
N ASN A 115 -18.05 12.77 1.89
CA ASN A 115 -18.11 11.45 1.27
C ASN A 115 -17.73 10.32 2.24
N LYS A 116 -16.80 10.57 3.18
CA LYS A 116 -16.50 9.65 4.29
C LYS A 116 -17.77 9.30 5.07
N THR A 117 -18.58 10.30 5.41
CA THR A 117 -19.86 10.09 6.11
C THR A 117 -20.85 9.30 5.25
N ILE A 118 -20.90 9.55 3.94
CA ILE A 118 -21.75 8.80 2.99
C ILE A 118 -21.34 7.32 2.95
N LEU A 119 -20.04 7.02 2.84
CA LEU A 119 -19.53 5.65 2.83
C LEU A 119 -19.80 4.93 4.15
N MET A 120 -19.54 5.58 5.29
CA MET A 120 -19.85 4.99 6.60
C MET A 120 -21.34 4.69 6.74
N ASN A 121 -22.22 5.62 6.36
CA ASN A 121 -23.66 5.40 6.43
C ASN A 121 -24.14 4.31 5.47
N LEU A 122 -23.54 4.18 4.29
CA LEU A 122 -23.80 3.06 3.39
C LEU A 122 -23.53 1.72 4.08
N ILE A 123 -22.36 1.57 4.71
CA ILE A 123 -21.99 0.32 5.39
C ILE A 123 -22.88 0.03 6.60
N LYS A 124 -23.19 1.05 7.41
CA LYS A 124 -24.13 0.90 8.54
C LYS A 124 -25.50 0.43 8.08
N ASN A 125 -26.02 1.05 7.02
CA ASN A 125 -27.34 0.79 6.46
C ASN A 125 -27.36 -0.39 5.49
N THR A 126 -26.23 -1.07 5.29
CA THR A 126 -26.16 -2.27 4.47
C THR A 126 -27.13 -3.31 5.02
N LEU A 127 -27.98 -3.86 4.17
CA LEU A 127 -29.11 -4.67 4.59
C LEU A 127 -28.71 -6.15 4.64
N ALA A 128 -28.25 -6.61 5.80
CA ALA A 128 -27.83 -7.98 6.07
C ALA A 128 -28.98 -9.01 6.14
N THR A 129 -30.13 -8.69 5.55
CA THR A 129 -31.28 -9.59 5.44
C THR A 129 -31.46 -9.99 3.98
N SER A 130 -32.07 -11.15 3.75
CA SER A 130 -32.26 -11.78 2.43
C SER A 130 -33.05 -10.95 1.40
N ALA A 131 -33.50 -9.74 1.77
CA ALA A 131 -34.31 -8.85 0.96
C ALA A 131 -33.51 -7.75 0.24
N ALA A 132 -32.20 -7.57 0.47
CA ALA A 132 -31.45 -6.50 -0.20
C ALA A 132 -29.98 -6.80 -0.51
N ASP A 133 -29.05 -6.66 0.45
CA ASP A 133 -27.60 -6.69 0.16
C ASP A 133 -26.95 -8.08 0.34
N GLN A 134 -27.68 -9.05 0.90
CA GLN A 134 -27.20 -10.43 1.03
C GLN A 134 -27.22 -11.13 -0.34
N GLY A 135 -26.02 -11.45 -0.83
CA GLY A 135 -25.78 -12.24 -2.02
C GLY A 135 -26.11 -13.72 -1.83
N SER A 136 -26.35 -14.42 -2.93
CA SER A 136 -26.62 -15.87 -2.90
C SER A 136 -25.35 -16.71 -2.93
N TYR A 137 -24.35 -16.27 -3.67
CA TYR A 137 -23.15 -17.03 -3.98
C TYR A 137 -21.91 -16.18 -3.75
N ALA A 138 -20.81 -16.81 -3.34
CA ALA A 138 -19.49 -16.19 -3.28
C ALA A 138 -18.85 -16.21 -4.69
N ASP A 139 -19.43 -15.47 -5.64
CA ASP A 139 -19.00 -15.42 -7.04
C ASP A 139 -17.72 -14.54 -7.19
N ILE A 140 -16.59 -15.01 -6.64
CA ILE A 140 -15.36 -14.22 -6.53
C ILE A 140 -14.74 -13.97 -7.91
N ALA A 141 -14.62 -14.98 -8.77
CA ALA A 141 -13.99 -14.83 -10.08
C ALA A 141 -14.79 -13.87 -10.98
N ARG A 142 -16.12 -14.01 -11.00
CA ARG A 142 -17.03 -13.11 -11.70
C ARG A 142 -16.99 -11.71 -11.13
N SER A 143 -16.81 -11.55 -9.82
CA SER A 143 -16.68 -10.23 -9.20
C SER A 143 -15.38 -9.54 -9.58
N LEU A 144 -14.27 -10.28 -9.64
CA LEU A 144 -13.00 -9.76 -10.15
C LEU A 144 -13.11 -9.40 -11.64
N TRP A 145 -13.81 -10.22 -12.43
CA TRP A 145 -14.09 -9.89 -13.83
C TRP A 145 -14.99 -8.65 -13.98
N GLU A 146 -15.99 -8.49 -13.13
CA GLU A 146 -16.83 -7.29 -13.16
C GLU A 146 -16.02 -6.05 -12.75
N ALA A 147 -15.07 -6.19 -11.81
CA ALA A 147 -14.13 -5.13 -11.49
C ALA A 147 -13.25 -4.76 -12.70
N TYR A 148 -12.74 -5.74 -13.45
CA TYR A 148 -12.03 -5.49 -14.71
C TYR A 148 -12.87 -4.60 -15.64
N LEU A 149 -14.12 -5.00 -15.90
CA LEU A 149 -15.04 -4.23 -16.75
C LEU A 149 -15.27 -2.82 -16.21
N TRP A 150 -15.34 -2.64 -14.89
CA TRP A 150 -15.48 -1.31 -14.30
C TRP A 150 -14.25 -0.45 -14.56
N PHE A 151 -13.05 -0.95 -14.24
CA PHE A 151 -11.81 -0.21 -14.43
C PHE A 151 -11.47 0.06 -15.91
N THR A 152 -11.97 -0.74 -16.86
CA THR A 152 -11.77 -0.51 -18.30
C THR A 152 -12.94 0.18 -19.01
N ALA A 153 -13.93 0.70 -18.28
CA ALA A 153 -15.15 1.30 -18.84
C ALA A 153 -15.92 0.37 -19.81
N GLY A 154 -15.87 -0.93 -19.54
CA GLY A 154 -16.56 -1.97 -20.28
C GLY A 154 -18.08 -2.02 -20.01
N PRO A 155 -18.85 -2.74 -20.84
CA PRO A 155 -20.25 -2.99 -20.58
C PRO A 155 -20.40 -3.91 -19.35
N PRO A 156 -21.34 -3.65 -18.43
CA PRO A 156 -21.55 -4.53 -17.29
C PRO A 156 -22.04 -5.91 -17.73
N LEU A 157 -21.45 -6.96 -17.15
CA LEU A 157 -21.85 -8.34 -17.40
C LEU A 157 -22.87 -8.78 -16.35
N TYR A 158 -22.54 -8.54 -15.08
CA TYR A 158 -23.38 -8.90 -13.93
C TYR A 158 -23.83 -7.69 -13.09
N GLY A 159 -23.22 -6.52 -13.31
CA GLY A 159 -23.40 -5.32 -12.50
C GLY A 159 -24.83 -4.77 -12.42
N ARG A 160 -25.69 -5.20 -13.35
CA ARG A 160 -27.13 -4.86 -13.43
C ARG A 160 -28.00 -6.07 -13.69
N ALA A 161 -27.54 -7.26 -13.34
CA ALA A 161 -28.23 -8.51 -13.67
C ALA A 161 -29.43 -8.81 -12.75
N GLN A 162 -29.55 -8.15 -11.59
CA GLN A 162 -30.66 -8.39 -10.66
C GLN A 162 -32.00 -7.96 -11.28
N THR A 163 -32.92 -8.91 -11.42
CA THR A 163 -34.24 -8.72 -12.03
C THR A 163 -35.35 -8.53 -11.01
N ASN A 164 -35.14 -8.92 -9.75
CA ASN A 164 -36.09 -8.68 -8.68
C ASN A 164 -35.96 -7.23 -8.19
N ALA A 165 -36.97 -6.40 -8.50
CA ALA A 165 -36.99 -4.98 -8.17
C ALA A 165 -36.74 -4.66 -6.69
N SER A 166 -37.17 -5.52 -5.76
CA SER A 166 -36.94 -5.33 -4.32
C SER A 166 -35.49 -5.55 -3.90
N LYS A 167 -34.69 -6.24 -4.73
CA LYS A 167 -33.28 -6.58 -4.48
C LYS A 167 -32.31 -5.76 -5.34
N ILE A 168 -32.80 -4.83 -6.15
CA ILE A 168 -31.94 -3.93 -6.94
C ILE A 168 -31.34 -2.91 -5.98
N GLN A 169 -30.01 -2.98 -5.80
CA GLN A 169 -29.25 -2.12 -4.88
C GLN A 169 -28.03 -1.46 -5.54
N TRP A 170 -27.84 -1.64 -6.85
CA TRP A 170 -26.71 -1.04 -7.55
C TRP A 170 -26.81 0.48 -7.61
N ASP A 171 -25.66 1.14 -7.58
CA ASP A 171 -25.54 2.58 -7.72
C ASP A 171 -25.58 2.95 -9.20
N ASN A 172 -26.65 3.61 -9.64
CA ASN A 172 -26.78 4.09 -11.02
C ASN A 172 -25.65 5.05 -11.42
N ALA A 173 -24.99 5.72 -10.46
CA ALA A 173 -23.85 6.59 -10.73
C ALA A 173 -22.56 5.83 -11.10
N ALA A 174 -22.57 4.50 -11.05
CA ALA A 174 -21.48 3.67 -11.59
C ALA A 174 -21.53 3.54 -13.11
N PHE A 175 -22.63 3.93 -13.77
CA PHE A 175 -22.84 3.72 -15.20
C PHE A 175 -23.12 5.02 -15.96
N ALA A 176 -22.62 5.09 -17.20
CA ALA A 176 -22.89 6.19 -18.11
C ALA A 176 -24.38 6.24 -18.52
N ASN A 177 -24.79 7.31 -19.22
CA ASN A 177 -26.16 7.48 -19.75
C ASN A 177 -27.25 7.27 -18.70
N GLY A 178 -27.09 7.91 -17.54
CA GLY A 178 -28.07 7.88 -16.46
C GLY A 178 -28.35 6.49 -15.89
N GLY A 179 -27.34 5.61 -15.85
CA GLY A 179 -27.48 4.26 -15.29
C GLY A 179 -27.58 3.13 -16.34
N THR A 180 -27.63 3.44 -17.64
CA THR A 180 -27.94 2.46 -18.71
C THR A 180 -26.75 2.11 -19.62
N GLY A 181 -25.69 2.91 -19.60
CA GLY A 181 -24.49 2.71 -20.41
C GLY A 181 -23.47 1.75 -19.79
N ASN A 182 -22.24 1.83 -20.29
CA ASN A 182 -21.08 1.15 -19.72
C ASN A 182 -20.72 1.67 -18.33
N TYR A 183 -19.82 0.98 -17.66
CA TYR A 183 -19.21 1.50 -16.44
C TYR A 183 -18.49 2.84 -16.67
N ILE A 184 -18.58 3.71 -15.67
CA ILE A 184 -17.72 4.89 -15.56
C ILE A 184 -16.45 4.47 -14.85
N SER A 185 -15.36 4.34 -15.61
CA SER A 185 -14.06 3.97 -15.05
C SER A 185 -13.51 5.08 -14.14
N PRO A 186 -12.89 4.73 -13.01
CA PRO A 186 -12.15 5.68 -12.19
C PRO A 186 -10.73 5.95 -12.73
N VAL A 187 -10.28 5.19 -13.74
CA VAL A 187 -8.99 5.33 -14.41
C VAL A 187 -9.09 6.48 -15.40
N GLY A 188 -8.50 7.62 -15.05
CA GLY A 188 -8.38 8.78 -15.95
C GLY A 188 -7.08 8.76 -16.75
N ASN A 189 -6.74 9.89 -17.38
CA ASN A 189 -5.44 10.11 -18.05
C ASN A 189 -4.28 10.35 -17.05
N SER A 190 -4.39 9.81 -15.84
CA SER A 190 -3.51 10.10 -14.71
C SER A 190 -2.77 8.83 -14.28
N CYS A 191 -1.69 8.95 -13.51
CA CYS A 191 -0.91 7.78 -13.06
C CYS A 191 -1.46 7.17 -11.76
N ALA A 192 -2.73 7.43 -11.45
CA ALA A 192 -3.38 6.92 -10.25
C ALA A 192 -3.33 5.40 -10.20
N LYS A 193 -2.81 4.85 -9.09
CA LYS A 193 -2.76 3.41 -8.86
C LYS A 193 -4.16 2.87 -8.53
N ASN A 194 -4.45 1.66 -9.00
CA ASN A 194 -5.75 1.02 -8.87
C ASN A 194 -5.64 -0.23 -7.98
N TYR A 195 -6.56 -0.35 -7.03
CA TYR A 195 -6.54 -1.40 -6.02
C TYR A 195 -7.92 -2.05 -5.86
N VAL A 196 -7.90 -3.34 -5.59
CA VAL A 196 -9.05 -4.10 -5.07
C VAL A 196 -8.70 -4.63 -3.69
N ILE A 197 -9.63 -4.50 -2.75
CA ILE A 197 -9.58 -5.18 -1.46
C ILE A 197 -10.76 -6.15 -1.44
N LEU A 198 -10.47 -7.43 -1.66
CA LEU A 198 -11.43 -8.52 -1.56
C LEU A 198 -11.55 -8.93 -0.10
N ILE A 199 -12.73 -8.78 0.48
CA ILE A 199 -13.05 -9.29 1.82
C ILE A 199 -13.93 -10.52 1.64
N SER A 200 -13.39 -11.70 1.97
CA SER A 200 -14.02 -13.00 1.75
C SER A 200 -14.50 -13.62 3.06
N ASN A 201 -15.67 -14.26 3.02
CA ASN A 201 -16.29 -14.94 4.15
C ASN A 201 -16.22 -16.46 4.05
N GLY A 202 -15.62 -17.01 3.00
CA GLY A 202 -15.59 -18.45 2.74
C GLY A 202 -15.00 -18.83 1.38
N SER A 203 -15.10 -20.12 1.06
CA SER A 203 -14.73 -20.61 -0.27
C SER A 203 -15.57 -19.95 -1.37
N PRO A 204 -15.00 -19.72 -2.56
CA PRO A 204 -15.76 -19.25 -3.70
C PRO A 204 -16.85 -20.26 -4.11
N GLN A 205 -17.84 -19.80 -4.84
CA GLN A 205 -18.91 -20.64 -5.35
C GLN A 205 -18.47 -21.40 -6.61
N GLY A 206 -18.33 -22.72 -6.48
CA GLY A 206 -18.09 -23.59 -7.63
C GLY A 206 -16.84 -23.20 -8.42
N THR A 207 -16.82 -23.49 -9.73
CA THR A 207 -15.63 -23.26 -10.57
C THR A 207 -15.60 -21.90 -11.26
N GLU A 208 -16.74 -21.24 -11.46
CA GLU A 208 -16.84 -20.01 -12.26
C GLU A 208 -16.12 -20.10 -13.62
N ALA A 209 -16.15 -21.29 -14.23
CA ALA A 209 -15.41 -21.59 -15.47
C ALA A 209 -15.85 -20.75 -16.68
N ASP A 210 -17.00 -20.09 -16.60
CA ASP A 210 -17.45 -19.09 -17.57
C ASP A 210 -16.53 -17.86 -17.65
N VAL A 211 -15.70 -17.59 -16.62
CA VAL A 211 -14.73 -16.50 -16.63
C VAL A 211 -13.48 -16.82 -17.47
N GLN A 212 -13.10 -18.09 -17.61
CA GLN A 212 -11.95 -18.53 -18.42
C GLN A 212 -11.94 -17.94 -19.85
N PRO A 213 -12.97 -18.15 -20.68
CA PRO A 213 -12.94 -17.65 -22.05
C PRO A 213 -12.85 -16.13 -22.10
N LEU A 214 -13.36 -15.42 -21.08
CA LEU A 214 -13.30 -13.96 -21.00
C LEU A 214 -11.87 -13.48 -20.72
N VAL A 215 -11.19 -14.10 -19.74
CA VAL A 215 -9.77 -13.84 -19.44
C VAL A 215 -8.90 -14.10 -20.65
N VAL A 216 -9.08 -15.24 -21.33
CA VAL A 216 -8.32 -15.58 -22.54
C VAL A 216 -8.58 -14.60 -23.68
N ALA A 217 -9.84 -14.21 -23.90
CA ALA A 217 -10.21 -13.24 -24.92
C ALA A 217 -9.58 -11.85 -24.67
N ALA A 218 -9.38 -11.49 -23.41
CA ALA A 218 -8.68 -10.27 -23.02
C ALA A 218 -7.14 -10.40 -22.96
N GLY A 219 -6.58 -11.52 -23.44
CA GLY A 219 -5.14 -11.75 -23.55
C GLY A 219 -4.50 -12.41 -22.32
N GLY A 220 -5.30 -12.87 -21.35
CA GLY A 220 -4.82 -13.56 -20.17
C GLY A 220 -4.46 -15.03 -20.40
N ASN A 221 -3.73 -15.60 -19.44
CA ASN A 221 -3.34 -17.01 -19.48
C ASN A 221 -4.51 -17.92 -19.09
N GLY A 222 -4.95 -18.77 -20.03
CA GLY A 222 -6.04 -19.74 -19.85
C GLY A 222 -5.66 -21.04 -19.12
N THR A 223 -4.50 -21.09 -18.47
CA THR A 223 -4.01 -22.25 -17.72
C THR A 223 -4.20 -22.06 -16.23
N LYS A 224 -4.80 -23.07 -15.59
CA LYS A 224 -5.00 -23.10 -14.14
C LYS A 224 -3.69 -23.17 -13.37
N ILE A 225 -3.67 -22.50 -12.23
CA ILE A 225 -2.62 -22.59 -11.24
C ILE A 225 -2.80 -23.89 -10.47
N THR A 226 -1.69 -24.57 -10.20
CA THR A 226 -1.68 -25.86 -9.51
C THR A 226 -0.95 -25.74 -8.20
N TYR A 227 -1.57 -26.23 -7.14
CA TYR A 227 -0.97 -26.26 -5.81
C TYR A 227 -0.57 -27.67 -5.39
N ALA A 228 0.30 -27.75 -4.39
CA ALA A 228 0.65 -29.02 -3.77
C ALA A 228 -0.59 -29.70 -3.19
N SER A 229 -0.66 -31.02 -3.29
CA SER A 229 -1.79 -31.81 -2.80
C SER A 229 -2.07 -31.52 -1.32
N GLY A 230 -3.30 -31.08 -1.01
CA GLY A 230 -3.75 -30.80 0.35
C GLY A 230 -3.52 -29.36 0.83
N TYR A 231 -2.79 -28.52 0.07
CA TYR A 231 -2.62 -27.10 0.38
C TYR A 231 -3.91 -26.31 0.14
N VAL A 232 -4.52 -26.49 -1.03
CA VAL A 232 -5.83 -25.97 -1.42
C VAL A 232 -6.74 -27.14 -1.77
N SER A 233 -8.07 -26.98 -1.63
CA SER A 233 -9.01 -28.02 -2.00
C SER A 233 -9.13 -28.14 -3.53
N ASN A 234 -9.38 -29.35 -4.05
CA ASN A 234 -9.60 -29.52 -5.49
C ASN A 234 -10.80 -28.71 -6.02
N ALA A 235 -11.78 -28.41 -5.17
CA ALA A 235 -12.91 -27.58 -5.55
C ALA A 235 -12.48 -26.12 -5.73
N ASP A 236 -11.75 -25.57 -4.75
CA ASP A 236 -11.28 -24.19 -4.78
C ASP A 236 -10.25 -23.97 -5.88
N GLN A 237 -9.27 -24.86 -6.05
CA GLN A 237 -8.29 -24.78 -7.14
C GLN A 237 -8.94 -24.86 -8.54
N ASN A 238 -10.17 -25.38 -8.62
CA ASN A 238 -10.89 -25.40 -9.89
C ASN A 238 -11.69 -24.12 -10.15
N ASN A 239 -11.76 -23.21 -9.19
CA ASN A 239 -12.31 -21.87 -9.35
C ASN A 239 -11.32 -20.97 -10.11
N TRP A 240 -11.83 -19.94 -10.80
CA TRP A 240 -11.04 -19.05 -11.66
C TRP A 240 -10.58 -17.75 -11.00
N ALA A 241 -10.78 -17.59 -9.69
CA ALA A 241 -10.53 -16.31 -9.02
C ALA A 241 -9.04 -15.94 -8.94
N ASP A 242 -8.16 -16.90 -8.65
CA ASP A 242 -6.70 -16.69 -8.60
C ASP A 242 -6.11 -16.46 -10.01
N GLU A 243 -6.60 -17.15 -11.05
CA GLU A 243 -6.22 -16.86 -12.43
C GLU A 243 -6.69 -15.49 -12.90
N THR A 244 -7.91 -15.10 -12.52
CA THR A 244 -8.45 -13.77 -12.83
C THR A 244 -7.65 -12.69 -12.10
N ALA A 245 -7.27 -12.92 -10.84
CA ALA A 245 -6.41 -12.02 -10.09
C ALA A 245 -5.02 -11.88 -10.72
N ARG A 246 -4.40 -13.00 -11.12
CA ARG A 246 -3.13 -13.01 -11.87
C ARG A 246 -3.22 -12.18 -13.14
N PHE A 247 -4.29 -12.36 -13.92
CA PHE A 247 -4.52 -11.60 -15.14
C PHE A 247 -4.62 -10.09 -14.84
N LEU A 248 -5.44 -9.72 -13.86
CA LEU A 248 -5.67 -8.33 -13.45
C LEU A 248 -4.40 -7.61 -12.98
N HIS A 249 -3.44 -8.36 -12.44
CA HIS A 249 -2.14 -7.82 -12.03
C HIS A 249 -1.15 -7.64 -13.20
N THR A 250 -1.46 -8.13 -14.40
CA THR A 250 -0.57 -8.07 -15.57
C THR A 250 -1.03 -7.11 -16.66
N ILE A 251 -2.29 -6.68 -16.61
CA ILE A 251 -2.86 -5.79 -17.63
C ILE A 251 -2.50 -4.33 -17.39
N ASP A 252 -2.52 -3.55 -18.46
CA ASP A 252 -2.45 -2.11 -18.37
C ASP A 252 -3.86 -1.52 -18.47
N LEU A 253 -4.30 -0.83 -17.41
CA LEU A 253 -5.64 -0.24 -17.36
C LEU A 253 -5.70 1.15 -18.00
N SER A 254 -4.56 1.77 -18.29
CA SER A 254 -4.51 3.13 -18.83
C SER A 254 -3.54 3.21 -20.01
N GLY A 255 -3.61 4.30 -20.79
CA GLY A 255 -2.64 4.59 -21.86
C GLY A 255 -1.41 5.36 -21.38
N ALA A 256 -1.26 5.57 -20.07
CA ALA A 256 -0.12 6.27 -19.49
C ALA A 256 1.17 5.44 -19.60
N GLN A 257 2.32 6.07 -19.35
CA GLN A 257 3.60 5.40 -19.52
C GLN A 257 3.83 4.34 -18.42
N GLY A 258 4.21 3.13 -18.83
CA GLY A 258 4.37 1.97 -17.94
C GLY A 258 3.05 1.21 -17.79
N THR A 259 3.04 0.08 -17.09
CA THR A 259 1.81 -0.70 -16.86
C THR A 259 1.13 -0.20 -15.58
N GLN A 260 -0.18 0.10 -15.63
CA GLN A 260 -1.02 0.40 -14.47
C GLN A 260 -1.96 -0.78 -14.18
N PRO A 261 -1.46 -1.85 -13.54
CA PRO A 261 -2.28 -3.01 -13.23
C PRO A 261 -3.22 -2.75 -12.07
N LEU A 262 -4.14 -3.69 -11.85
CA LEU A 262 -4.92 -3.75 -10.63
C LEU A 262 -4.12 -4.54 -9.58
N THR A 263 -3.88 -3.94 -8.42
CA THR A 263 -3.30 -4.65 -7.28
C THR A 263 -4.42 -5.16 -6.38
N ILE A 264 -4.47 -6.46 -6.13
CA ILE A 264 -5.55 -7.10 -5.38
C ILE A 264 -5.01 -7.58 -4.04
N TYR A 265 -5.56 -7.06 -2.97
CA TYR A 265 -5.41 -7.57 -1.61
C TYR A 265 -6.57 -8.49 -1.28
N SER A 266 -6.30 -9.59 -0.59
CA SER A 266 -7.33 -10.48 -0.07
C SER A 266 -7.34 -10.46 1.46
N ILE A 267 -8.51 -10.27 2.06
CA ILE A 267 -8.74 -10.43 3.49
C ILE A 267 -9.73 -11.57 3.70
N MET A 268 -9.30 -12.61 4.40
CA MET A 268 -10.19 -13.71 4.80
C MET A 268 -10.74 -13.43 6.20
N VAL A 269 -12.06 -13.39 6.35
CA VAL A 269 -12.74 -13.29 7.65
C VAL A 269 -13.12 -14.70 8.10
N ASP A 270 -12.40 -15.24 9.08
CA ASP A 270 -12.61 -16.61 9.54
C ASP A 270 -12.33 -16.78 11.04
N THR A 271 -12.48 -18.01 11.53
CA THR A 271 -12.20 -18.35 12.93
C THR A 271 -10.70 -18.43 13.23
N PRO A 272 -10.24 -18.08 14.46
CA PRO A 272 -8.85 -18.26 14.87
C PRO A 272 -8.42 -19.73 14.97
N THR A 273 -9.37 -20.67 14.98
CA THR A 273 -9.09 -22.12 15.07
C THR A 273 -9.71 -22.88 13.89
N PRO A 274 -9.16 -22.75 12.68
CA PRO A 274 -9.73 -23.38 11.49
C PRO A 274 -9.57 -24.90 11.53
N ASN A 275 -10.60 -25.61 11.08
CA ASN A 275 -10.45 -27.02 10.72
C ASN A 275 -9.69 -27.16 9.38
N ALA A 276 -9.31 -28.39 9.01
CA ALA A 276 -8.54 -28.63 7.79
C ALA A 276 -9.21 -28.12 6.50
N SER A 277 -10.54 -28.08 6.43
CA SER A 277 -11.24 -27.50 5.27
C SER A 277 -11.14 -25.98 5.26
N GLN A 278 -11.36 -25.33 6.40
CA GLN A 278 -11.23 -23.89 6.54
C GLN A 278 -9.82 -23.42 6.25
N LEU A 279 -8.80 -24.16 6.70
CA LEU A 279 -7.41 -23.82 6.41
C LEU A 279 -7.10 -23.85 4.91
N ARG A 280 -7.62 -24.84 4.17
CA ARG A 280 -7.49 -24.88 2.70
C ARG A 280 -8.19 -23.71 2.02
N THR A 281 -9.34 -23.30 2.54
CA THR A 281 -10.05 -22.10 2.07
C THR A 281 -9.23 -20.84 2.34
N GLN A 282 -8.66 -20.70 3.55
CA GLN A 282 -7.77 -19.57 3.90
C GLN A 282 -6.56 -19.50 2.95
N HIS A 283 -5.94 -20.65 2.65
CA HIS A 283 -4.87 -20.72 1.65
C HIS A 283 -5.34 -20.26 0.28
N TYR A 284 -6.49 -20.75 -0.21
CA TYR A 284 -6.97 -20.34 -1.53
C TYR A 284 -7.27 -18.83 -1.61
N ILE A 285 -7.95 -18.26 -0.62
CA ILE A 285 -8.19 -16.81 -0.58
C ILE A 285 -6.88 -16.04 -0.52
N ALA A 286 -5.88 -16.55 0.21
CA ALA A 286 -4.56 -15.94 0.25
C ALA A 286 -3.86 -15.96 -1.11
N GLU A 287 -3.99 -17.05 -1.87
CA GLU A 287 -3.44 -17.14 -3.21
C GLU A 287 -4.06 -16.12 -4.18
N ILE A 288 -5.37 -15.81 -4.06
CA ILE A 288 -5.99 -14.75 -4.88
C ILE A 288 -5.26 -13.41 -4.66
N GLY A 289 -4.96 -13.05 -3.42
CA GLY A 289 -4.20 -11.83 -3.11
C GLY A 289 -2.73 -11.89 -3.57
N ASN A 290 -2.07 -13.05 -3.44
CA ASN A 290 -0.70 -13.25 -3.88
C ASN A 290 -0.55 -13.16 -5.40
N GLN A 291 -1.46 -13.80 -6.15
CA GLN A 291 -1.49 -13.73 -7.61
C GLN A 291 -1.88 -12.32 -8.10
N GLY A 292 -2.68 -11.60 -7.31
CA GLY A 292 -3.07 -10.21 -7.56
C GLY A 292 -2.04 -9.15 -7.13
N GLY A 293 -0.90 -9.55 -6.56
CA GLY A 293 0.21 -8.66 -6.20
C GLY A 293 0.05 -7.84 -4.91
N GLY A 294 -1.10 -7.89 -4.22
CA GLY A 294 -1.31 -7.20 -2.93
C GLY A 294 -1.03 -8.07 -1.72
N GLY A 295 -1.08 -9.39 -1.86
CA GLY A 295 -0.93 -10.34 -0.76
C GLY A 295 -2.19 -10.47 0.08
N SER A 296 -2.05 -11.18 1.20
CA SER A 296 -3.20 -11.68 1.97
C SER A 296 -3.12 -11.42 3.47
N ILE A 297 -4.27 -11.16 4.08
CA ILE A 297 -4.39 -11.00 5.54
C ILE A 297 -5.54 -11.88 6.07
N LEU A 298 -5.31 -12.57 7.18
CA LEU A 298 -6.37 -13.26 7.94
C LEU A 298 -6.90 -12.32 9.02
N ALA A 299 -8.21 -12.17 9.09
CA ALA A 299 -8.89 -11.42 10.13
C ALA A 299 -9.87 -12.33 10.90
N THR A 300 -9.79 -12.29 12.23
CA THR A 300 -10.57 -13.18 13.11
C THR A 300 -11.60 -12.44 13.96
N ASP A 301 -11.50 -11.12 14.03
CA ASP A 301 -12.35 -10.23 14.82
C ASP A 301 -12.36 -8.81 14.24
N VAL A 302 -13.11 -7.91 14.88
CA VAL A 302 -13.25 -6.51 14.44
C VAL A 302 -11.89 -5.79 14.42
N ASN A 303 -11.04 -6.03 15.41
CA ASN A 303 -9.78 -5.29 15.55
C ASN A 303 -8.77 -5.73 14.50
N SER A 304 -8.59 -7.04 14.32
CA SER A 304 -7.75 -7.62 13.28
C SER A 304 -8.20 -7.22 11.88
N LEU A 305 -9.52 -7.19 11.61
CA LEU A 305 -10.04 -6.72 10.32
C LEU A 305 -9.83 -5.21 10.13
N THR A 306 -10.06 -4.39 11.17
CA THR A 306 -9.81 -2.94 11.11
C THR A 306 -8.32 -2.66 10.86
N ASN A 307 -7.44 -3.36 11.56
CA ASN A 307 -5.99 -3.25 11.40
C ASN A 307 -5.53 -3.74 10.03
N ALA A 308 -6.13 -4.81 9.49
CA ALA A 308 -5.85 -5.29 8.14
C ALA A 308 -6.18 -4.23 7.09
N ILE A 309 -7.38 -3.63 7.16
CA ILE A 309 -7.80 -2.58 6.23
C ILE A 309 -6.88 -1.36 6.38
N ASN A 310 -6.65 -0.88 7.60
CA ASN A 310 -5.77 0.27 7.85
C ASN A 310 -4.33 0.00 7.39
N GLY A 311 -3.81 -1.21 7.59
CA GLY A 311 -2.49 -1.63 7.12
C GLY A 311 -2.38 -1.56 5.60
N ILE A 312 -3.40 -2.02 4.87
CA ILE A 312 -3.45 -1.93 3.40
C ILE A 312 -3.56 -0.47 2.96
N LEU A 313 -4.44 0.33 3.56
CA LEU A 313 -4.60 1.75 3.24
C LEU A 313 -3.28 2.53 3.46
N ASN A 314 -2.57 2.23 4.55
CA ASN A 314 -1.26 2.81 4.84
C ASN A 314 -0.19 2.38 3.84
N GLN A 315 -0.16 1.11 3.42
CA GLN A 315 0.76 0.65 2.37
C GLN A 315 0.49 1.36 1.03
N ILE A 316 -0.79 1.55 0.67
CA ILE A 316 -1.19 2.28 -0.54
C ILE A 316 -0.71 3.74 -0.49
N GLN A 317 -0.75 4.39 0.68
CA GLN A 317 -0.23 5.75 0.85
C GLN A 317 1.29 5.82 0.91
N ALA A 318 1.94 4.88 1.59
CA ALA A 318 3.40 4.83 1.77
C ALA A 318 4.14 4.54 0.46
N GLY A 319 3.44 3.98 -0.54
CA GLY A 319 3.92 3.79 -1.92
C GLY A 319 4.28 5.08 -2.70
N ASN A 320 4.28 6.24 -2.02
CA ASN A 320 4.74 7.55 -2.51
C ASN A 320 6.13 7.96 -1.98
N SER A 321 6.91 7.05 -1.41
CA SER A 321 8.31 7.33 -1.04
C SER A 321 9.12 7.61 -2.32
N VAL A 322 9.64 8.83 -2.44
CA VAL A 322 10.24 9.36 -3.68
C VAL A 322 11.69 8.91 -3.83
N PHE A 323 12.02 8.26 -4.94
CA PHE A 323 13.40 8.02 -5.33
C PHE A 323 13.93 9.22 -6.11
N ALA A 324 15.00 9.85 -5.63
CA ALA A 324 15.80 10.73 -6.49
C ALA A 324 16.53 9.85 -7.52
N SER A 325 16.53 10.26 -8.79
CA SER A 325 17.19 9.54 -9.89
C SER A 325 18.63 9.16 -9.51
N ALA A 326 19.04 7.91 -9.73
CA ALA A 326 20.43 7.50 -9.55
C ALA A 326 21.34 8.32 -10.49
N SER A 327 22.23 9.13 -9.93
CA SER A 327 23.22 9.86 -10.72
C SER A 327 24.47 8.99 -10.89
N LEU A 328 24.80 8.69 -12.14
CA LEU A 328 26.16 8.27 -12.48
C LEU A 328 27.01 9.54 -12.60
N PRO A 329 28.17 9.66 -11.94
CA PRO A 329 29.11 10.73 -12.25
C PRO A 329 29.62 10.54 -13.68
N VAL A 330 28.97 11.20 -14.64
CA VAL A 330 29.43 11.28 -16.03
C VAL A 330 30.41 12.46 -16.12
N SER A 331 31.70 12.15 -16.14
CA SER A 331 32.72 13.09 -16.61
C SER A 331 32.97 12.87 -18.10
N VAL A 332 32.74 13.89 -18.92
CA VAL A 332 32.93 13.84 -20.38
C VAL A 332 34.40 13.77 -20.82
N ASN A 333 35.37 13.75 -19.88
CA ASN A 333 36.81 13.87 -20.18
C ASN A 333 37.66 12.65 -19.77
N SER A 334 37.08 11.48 -19.48
CA SER A 334 37.89 10.29 -19.17
C SER A 334 37.27 9.01 -19.75
N GLN A 335 37.51 8.78 -21.04
CA GLN A 335 37.28 7.46 -21.66
C GLN A 335 38.37 6.51 -21.16
N GLY A 336 38.04 5.56 -20.28
CA GLY A 336 38.94 4.42 -20.03
C GLY A 336 38.82 3.64 -18.73
N THR A 337 38.26 4.18 -17.66
CA THR A 337 38.07 3.41 -16.40
C THR A 337 36.84 3.92 -15.66
N PHE A 338 35.75 3.15 -15.72
CA PHE A 338 34.55 3.41 -14.93
C PHE A 338 34.60 2.58 -13.65
N LEU A 339 34.30 3.21 -12.51
CA LEU A 339 34.04 2.46 -11.28
C LEU A 339 32.57 2.03 -11.32
N ASN A 340 32.32 0.73 -11.16
CA ASN A 340 30.98 0.19 -10.97
C ASN A 340 30.45 0.67 -9.61
N GLN A 341 29.87 1.86 -9.57
CA GLN A 341 29.37 2.51 -8.35
C GLN A 341 28.06 3.22 -8.68
N VAL A 342 26.96 2.73 -8.11
CA VAL A 342 25.62 3.29 -8.27
C VAL A 342 25.24 3.99 -6.97
N PHE A 343 25.15 5.32 -7.00
CA PHE A 343 24.73 6.10 -5.85
C PHE A 343 23.23 6.35 -5.88
N MET A 344 22.54 5.95 -4.82
CA MET A 344 21.09 6.07 -4.67
C MET A 344 20.76 6.93 -3.47
N GLY A 345 20.15 8.09 -3.74
CA GLY A 345 19.57 8.95 -2.70
C GLY A 345 18.23 8.38 -2.28
N MET A 346 18.07 8.10 -1.00
CA MET A 346 16.84 7.57 -0.42
C MET A 346 16.30 8.56 0.58
N PHE A 347 15.03 8.95 0.44
CA PHE A 347 14.40 9.92 1.31
C PHE A 347 12.99 9.47 1.70
N ARG A 348 12.57 9.87 2.90
CA ARG A 348 11.23 9.65 3.41
C ARG A 348 10.71 10.96 4.02
N PRO A 349 9.49 11.40 3.68
CA PRO A 349 8.84 12.50 4.35
C PRO A 349 8.69 12.24 5.85
N ASP A 350 8.69 13.31 6.63
CA ASP A 350 8.37 13.25 8.06
C ASP A 350 6.97 12.65 8.28
N ASP A 351 6.84 11.79 9.28
CA ASP A 351 5.61 11.08 9.62
C ASP A 351 4.48 12.01 10.08
N THR A 352 4.83 13.20 10.59
CA THR A 352 3.89 14.25 10.98
C THR A 352 3.69 15.33 9.92
N ALA A 353 4.11 15.07 8.66
CA ALA A 353 3.99 16.00 7.54
C ALA A 353 4.69 17.36 7.75
N ARG A 354 5.73 17.41 8.59
CA ARG A 354 6.60 18.58 8.70
C ARG A 354 7.42 18.73 7.42
N PRO A 355 7.85 19.96 7.04
CA PRO A 355 8.71 20.20 5.87
C PRO A 355 10.15 19.74 6.15
N ARG A 356 10.33 18.46 6.48
CA ARG A 356 11.59 17.82 6.84
C ARG A 356 11.58 16.43 6.23
N TRP A 357 12.67 16.08 5.57
CA TRP A 357 12.83 14.77 4.96
C TRP A 357 14.04 14.12 5.59
N VAL A 358 13.87 12.91 6.10
CA VAL A 358 15.00 12.08 6.51
C VAL A 358 15.50 11.36 5.27
N GLY A 359 16.82 11.27 5.11
CA GLY A 359 17.37 10.61 3.95
C GLY A 359 18.86 10.35 4.03
N ASN A 360 19.35 9.57 3.08
CA ASN A 360 20.71 9.06 3.05
C ASN A 360 21.13 8.73 1.61
N LEU A 361 22.43 8.63 1.40
CA LEU A 361 23.03 8.18 0.15
C LEU A 361 23.60 6.78 0.35
N LYS A 362 23.16 5.83 -0.47
CA LYS A 362 23.61 4.43 -0.44
C LYS A 362 24.32 4.08 -1.74
N GLN A 363 25.37 3.27 -1.67
CA GLN A 363 26.10 2.82 -2.85
C GLN A 363 25.78 1.34 -3.12
N TYR A 364 25.42 1.02 -4.36
CA TYR A 364 25.24 -0.33 -4.89
C TYR A 364 26.13 -0.52 -6.13
N GLN A 365 26.08 -1.71 -6.73
CA GLN A 365 26.81 -2.03 -7.95
C GLN A 365 25.91 -2.75 -8.95
N PHE A 366 26.24 -2.70 -10.24
CA PHE A 366 25.62 -3.61 -11.20
C PHE A 366 26.36 -4.94 -11.21
N SER A 367 25.61 -6.03 -11.36
CA SER A 367 26.16 -7.35 -11.67
C SER A 367 25.38 -7.94 -12.82
N TYR A 368 26.05 -8.75 -13.63
CA TYR A 368 25.40 -9.52 -14.68
C TYR A 368 25.32 -10.98 -14.26
N ASN A 369 24.11 -11.50 -14.12
CA ASN A 369 23.90 -12.91 -13.85
C ASN A 369 23.77 -13.66 -15.17
N ALA A 370 24.79 -14.45 -15.52
CA ALA A 370 24.86 -15.20 -16.75
C ALA A 370 23.80 -16.33 -16.85
N ALA A 371 23.33 -16.86 -15.73
CA ALA A 371 22.31 -17.92 -15.71
C ALA A 371 20.91 -17.40 -16.04
N THR A 372 20.58 -16.18 -15.60
CA THR A 372 19.30 -15.52 -15.88
C THR A 372 19.37 -14.50 -17.02
N GLN A 373 20.58 -14.30 -17.59
CA GLN A 373 20.88 -13.30 -18.60
C GLN A 373 20.41 -11.87 -18.25
N LYS A 374 20.45 -11.52 -16.96
CA LYS A 374 19.91 -10.25 -16.43
C LYS A 374 21.01 -9.39 -15.80
N VAL A 375 20.99 -8.08 -16.08
CA VAL A 375 21.73 -7.08 -15.30
C VAL A 375 20.90 -6.73 -14.07
N MET A 376 21.50 -6.82 -12.89
CA MET A 376 20.86 -6.63 -11.60
C MET A 376 21.63 -5.61 -10.77
N LEU A 377 20.93 -4.94 -9.87
CA LEU A 377 21.57 -4.14 -8.84
C LEU A 377 21.95 -5.08 -7.69
N VAL A 378 23.17 -5.00 -7.18
CA VAL A 378 23.69 -5.90 -6.13
C VAL A 378 24.25 -5.11 -4.95
N ASP A 379 24.25 -5.75 -3.79
CA ASP A 379 24.77 -5.20 -2.55
C ASP A 379 26.21 -5.67 -2.28
N SER A 380 26.77 -5.27 -1.15
CA SER A 380 28.16 -5.60 -0.79
C SER A 380 28.38 -7.04 -0.32
N VAL A 381 27.31 -7.81 -0.11
CA VAL A 381 27.36 -9.16 0.48
C VAL A 381 27.01 -10.23 -0.56
N ASN A 382 26.03 -9.97 -1.41
CA ASN A 382 25.42 -10.89 -2.37
C ASN A 382 25.48 -10.33 -3.79
N LEU A 383 26.60 -10.57 -4.49
CA LEU A 383 26.83 -10.08 -5.86
C LEU A 383 26.05 -10.81 -6.96
N ASN A 384 25.20 -11.78 -6.60
CA ASN A 384 24.45 -12.63 -7.54
C ASN A 384 22.92 -12.52 -7.40
N THR A 385 22.44 -11.69 -6.48
CA THR A 385 21.02 -11.52 -6.18
C THR A 385 20.64 -10.06 -6.34
N ASP A 386 19.53 -9.81 -7.03
CA ASP A 386 19.01 -8.44 -7.17
C ASP A 386 18.63 -7.89 -5.80
N VAL A 387 19.12 -6.69 -5.47
CA VAL A 387 18.75 -6.01 -4.23
C VAL A 387 17.35 -5.45 -4.31
N ILE A 388 16.78 -5.29 -5.51
CA ILE A 388 15.42 -4.84 -5.68
C ILE A 388 14.48 -6.01 -5.41
N ASN A 389 13.60 -5.84 -4.41
CA ASN A 389 12.53 -6.77 -4.13
C ASN A 389 11.48 -6.67 -5.25
N SER A 390 11.25 -7.77 -5.97
CA SER A 390 10.32 -7.79 -7.11
C SER A 390 8.85 -7.61 -6.73
N ALA A 391 8.46 -7.87 -5.48
CA ALA A 391 7.10 -7.69 -5.00
C ALA A 391 6.80 -6.23 -4.62
N THR A 392 7.81 -5.50 -4.13
CA THR A 392 7.61 -4.13 -3.62
C THR A 392 8.23 -3.06 -4.50
N GLY A 393 9.18 -3.40 -5.36
CA GLY A 393 9.99 -2.46 -6.14
C GLY A 393 11.03 -1.68 -5.31
N PHE A 394 11.13 -1.96 -4.00
CA PHE A 394 12.09 -1.31 -3.09
C PHE A 394 13.35 -2.16 -2.89
N ILE A 395 14.41 -1.55 -2.34
CA ILE A 395 15.58 -2.28 -1.86
C ILE A 395 15.16 -3.30 -0.79
N SER A 396 15.64 -4.52 -0.90
CA SER A 396 15.40 -5.60 0.05
C SER A 396 15.77 -5.17 1.47
N PRO A 397 14.95 -5.46 2.49
CA PRO A 397 15.29 -5.16 3.89
C PRO A 397 16.62 -5.76 4.34
N ASN A 398 17.05 -6.86 3.69
CA ASN A 398 18.29 -7.56 4.00
C ASN A 398 19.50 -7.06 3.18
N ALA A 399 19.33 -6.08 2.29
CA ALA A 399 20.42 -5.58 1.47
C ALA A 399 21.44 -4.80 2.33
N VAL A 400 22.71 -4.88 1.95
CA VAL A 400 23.81 -4.16 2.61
C VAL A 400 24.55 -3.26 1.62
N SER A 401 24.26 -1.95 1.61
CA SER A 401 24.96 -1.03 0.70
C SER A 401 26.49 -1.04 0.93
N PHE A 402 27.28 -0.75 -0.10
CA PHE A 402 28.76 -0.79 -0.06
C PHE A 402 29.38 0.22 0.92
N TRP A 403 28.60 1.19 1.38
CA TRP A 403 29.03 2.15 2.38
C TRP A 403 28.61 1.78 3.80
N THR A 404 27.84 0.70 3.95
CA THR A 404 27.40 0.18 5.24
C THR A 404 28.39 -0.85 5.78
N THR A 405 28.68 -0.78 7.08
CA THR A 405 29.55 -1.76 7.75
C THR A 405 28.85 -2.38 8.97
N LEU A 406 29.11 -3.66 9.22
CA LEU A 406 28.69 -4.36 10.45
C LEU A 406 29.62 -4.06 11.64
N THR A 407 30.90 -3.81 11.36
CA THR A 407 31.93 -3.51 12.35
C THR A 407 32.84 -2.41 11.78
N PRO A 408 33.34 -1.47 12.62
CA PRO A 408 34.26 -0.45 12.14
C PRO A 408 35.50 -1.09 11.52
N ASN A 409 36.08 -0.40 10.54
CA ASN A 409 37.50 -0.56 10.26
C ASN A 409 38.23 -0.36 11.60
N ALA A 410 39.01 -1.36 12.03
CA ALA A 410 39.60 -1.44 13.36
C ALA A 410 40.20 -0.10 13.84
N ASP A 411 39.50 0.58 14.76
CA ASP A 411 40.10 1.64 15.57
C ASP A 411 40.82 0.95 16.74
N PRO A 412 42.14 1.14 16.91
CA PRO A 412 42.90 0.55 18.01
C PRO A 412 42.51 1.08 19.40
N PHE A 413 41.65 2.09 19.51
CA PHE A 413 41.30 2.70 20.80
C PHE A 413 40.11 2.05 21.52
N TRP A 414 39.14 1.40 20.84
CA TRP A 414 37.94 0.85 21.50
C TRP A 414 37.68 -0.64 21.26
N THR A 415 37.64 -1.41 22.35
CA THR A 415 37.52 -2.88 22.37
C THR A 415 36.09 -3.38 22.62
N THR A 416 35.05 -2.53 22.59
CA THR A 416 33.66 -2.95 22.85
C THR A 416 32.76 -2.75 21.63
N THR A 417 32.35 -3.86 21.04
CA THR A 417 31.48 -4.01 19.86
C THR A 417 30.06 -3.45 20.05
N SER A 418 29.69 -2.92 21.23
CA SER A 418 28.30 -2.64 21.61
C SER A 418 27.70 -1.35 21.04
N HIS A 419 28.51 -0.32 20.78
CA HIS A 419 28.04 1.05 20.50
C HIS A 419 27.43 1.28 19.11
N TYR A 420 27.64 0.35 18.17
CA TYR A 420 27.04 0.41 16.82
C TYR A 420 25.86 -0.54 16.65
N THR A 421 25.76 -1.57 17.50
CA THR A 421 24.62 -2.48 17.50
C THR A 421 23.44 -1.94 18.29
N ASP A 422 23.59 -0.84 19.03
CA ASP A 422 22.54 -0.24 19.85
C ASP A 422 22.17 1.20 19.46
N PHE A 423 22.85 1.82 18.48
CA PHE A 423 22.58 3.22 18.08
C PHE A 423 21.11 3.44 17.76
N TRP A 424 20.49 2.45 17.11
CA TRP A 424 19.08 2.52 16.75
C TRP A 424 18.14 1.83 17.75
N SER A 425 18.63 1.42 18.92
CA SER A 425 17.83 0.68 19.92
C SER A 425 16.61 1.45 20.41
N ALA A 426 16.67 2.78 20.43
CA ALA A 426 15.57 3.66 20.81
C ALA A 426 14.71 4.11 19.61
N LYS A 427 15.05 3.73 18.37
CA LYS A 427 14.30 4.10 17.17
C LYS A 427 13.34 2.97 16.81
N SER A 428 12.09 3.32 16.55
CA SER A 428 11.11 2.44 15.93
C SER A 428 10.84 2.91 14.49
N TRP A 429 10.56 1.95 13.62
CA TRP A 429 10.12 2.19 12.24
C TRP A 429 8.78 1.47 12.03
N PRO A 430 7.67 2.10 12.47
CA PRO A 430 6.35 1.53 12.26
C PRO A 430 6.14 1.28 10.76
N ASN A 431 5.70 0.07 10.40
CA ASN A 431 5.39 -0.34 9.02
C ASN A 431 6.60 -0.59 8.10
N GLU A 432 7.84 -0.55 8.60
CA GLU A 432 9.02 -0.91 7.81
C GLU A 432 9.74 -2.12 8.43
N VAL A 433 10.21 -3.05 7.59
CA VAL A 433 10.99 -4.20 8.04
C VAL A 433 12.40 -3.74 8.39
N ASN A 434 12.75 -3.82 9.68
CA ASN A 434 14.07 -3.52 10.19
C ASN A 434 14.91 -4.79 10.41
N ALA A 435 15.43 -5.36 9.32
CA ALA A 435 16.21 -6.60 9.40
C ALA A 435 17.53 -6.45 10.19
N GLY A 436 18.16 -5.27 10.15
CA GLY A 436 19.37 -4.98 10.93
C GLY A 436 19.15 -4.68 12.41
N GLY A 437 17.89 -4.67 12.89
CA GLY A 437 17.58 -4.35 14.27
C GLY A 437 18.20 -3.02 14.70
N ALA A 438 18.91 -3.03 15.82
CA ALA A 438 19.55 -1.83 16.35
C ALA A 438 20.93 -1.51 15.71
N SER A 439 21.44 -2.37 14.81
CA SER A 439 22.66 -2.16 14.01
C SER A 439 22.38 -1.43 12.71
N ASP A 440 23.37 -0.75 12.11
CA ASP A 440 23.25 -0.16 10.76
C ASP A 440 23.10 -1.18 9.65
N SER A 441 23.64 -2.38 9.80
CA SER A 441 23.63 -3.42 8.78
C SER A 441 22.71 -4.59 9.16
N PRO A 442 21.93 -5.15 8.22
CA PRO A 442 21.59 -4.56 6.92
C PRO A 442 20.86 -3.22 7.04
N ASP A 443 21.18 -2.34 6.10
CA ASP A 443 20.60 -1.00 6.00
C ASP A 443 19.36 -0.98 5.10
N GLY A 444 19.32 -1.86 4.09
CA GLY A 444 18.13 -2.18 3.30
C GLY A 444 17.29 -0.99 2.84
N GLN A 445 15.97 -1.12 2.96
CA GLN A 445 15.00 -0.07 2.63
C GLN A 445 14.99 1.12 3.59
N LEU A 446 15.53 0.98 4.80
CA LEU A 446 15.45 2.01 5.84
C LEU A 446 16.33 3.20 5.46
N VAL A 447 15.71 4.35 5.21
CA VAL A 447 16.40 5.50 4.62
C VAL A 447 17.48 6.05 5.56
N GLU A 448 17.30 5.97 6.88
CA GLU A 448 18.23 6.58 7.84
C GLU A 448 19.47 5.72 8.13
N LYS A 449 19.43 4.42 7.81
CA LYS A 449 20.46 3.45 8.22
C LYS A 449 21.60 3.34 7.22
N GLY A 450 22.79 3.04 7.74
CA GLY A 450 23.97 2.71 6.93
C GLY A 450 24.43 3.84 6.01
N GLY A 451 25.03 3.47 4.88
CA GLY A 451 25.36 4.37 3.79
C GLY A 451 26.27 5.54 4.21
N ALA A 452 26.09 6.67 3.55
CA ALA A 452 26.83 7.90 3.85
C ALA A 452 26.59 8.41 5.28
N ALA A 453 25.37 8.24 5.80
CA ALA A 453 25.01 8.64 7.16
C ALA A 453 25.85 7.90 8.21
N GLN A 454 26.04 6.58 8.05
CA GLN A 454 26.92 5.81 8.92
C GLN A 454 28.36 6.32 8.83
N ARG A 455 28.90 6.56 7.63
CA ARG A 455 30.27 7.10 7.45
C ARG A 455 30.47 8.45 8.11
N LEU A 456 29.47 9.32 8.03
CA LEU A 456 29.51 10.63 8.68
C LEU A 456 29.52 10.49 10.21
N ARG A 457 28.71 9.56 10.76
CA ARG A 457 28.73 9.28 12.20
C ARG A 457 30.06 8.68 12.65
N GLU A 458 30.61 7.73 11.88
CA GLU A 458 31.91 7.11 12.14
C GLU A 458 33.01 8.20 12.21
N LEU A 459 33.01 9.16 11.27
CA LEU A 459 34.01 10.22 11.20
C LEU A 459 34.02 11.15 12.42
N PHE A 460 32.85 11.45 13.00
CA PHE A 460 32.72 12.38 14.12
C PHE A 460 32.32 11.69 15.44
N MET A 461 32.54 10.38 15.54
CA MET A 461 32.09 9.60 16.69
C MET A 461 32.73 10.06 18.01
N THR A 462 34.02 10.40 17.99
CA THR A 462 34.77 10.78 19.20
C THR A 462 34.77 12.29 19.43
N THR A 463 34.70 13.09 18.38
CA THR A 463 34.70 14.55 18.46
C THR A 463 33.94 15.19 17.30
N GLN A 464 33.15 16.20 17.62
CA GLN A 464 32.46 17.04 16.64
C GLN A 464 33.29 18.29 16.29
N ALA A 465 34.50 18.48 16.86
CA ALA A 465 35.27 19.72 16.74
C ALA A 465 35.65 20.09 15.28
N ALA A 466 35.80 19.09 14.41
CA ALA A 466 36.05 19.31 12.98
C ALA A 466 34.77 19.53 12.16
N ARG A 467 33.59 19.26 12.73
CA ARG A 467 32.30 19.44 12.05
C ARG A 467 31.87 20.90 12.13
N LYS A 468 31.97 21.59 11.00
CA LYS A 468 31.50 22.97 10.86
C LYS A 468 30.02 22.96 10.50
N VAL A 469 29.17 23.24 11.46
CA VAL A 469 27.74 23.47 11.25
C VAL A 469 27.48 24.95 11.48
N TYR A 470 26.78 25.59 10.55
CA TYR A 470 26.40 26.98 10.66
C TYR A 470 24.88 27.09 10.65
N THR A 471 24.34 28.04 11.40
CA THR A 471 22.93 28.37 11.41
C THR A 471 22.78 29.88 11.39
N CYS A 472 21.67 30.37 10.89
CA CYS A 472 21.31 31.77 11.07
C CYS A 472 20.91 31.98 12.55
N VAL A 473 21.67 32.81 13.27
CA VAL A 473 21.44 33.07 14.71
C VAL A 473 20.46 34.21 14.98
N ASP A 474 20.18 35.06 13.99
CA ASP A 474 19.25 36.18 14.09
C ASP A 474 18.16 36.06 13.01
N ALA A 475 16.95 35.73 13.45
CA ALA A 475 15.78 35.57 12.59
C ALA A 475 15.47 36.83 11.74
N ALA A 476 15.81 38.04 12.22
CA ALA A 476 15.60 39.28 11.47
C ALA A 476 16.63 39.48 10.35
N ALA A 477 17.82 38.88 10.48
CA ALA A 477 18.87 38.93 9.46
C ALA A 477 18.77 37.78 8.44
N CYS A 478 18.09 36.68 8.79
CA CYS A 478 17.88 35.55 7.89
C CYS A 478 17.04 35.98 6.67
N GLY A 479 17.65 35.97 5.48
CA GLY A 479 16.99 36.37 4.22
C GLY A 479 17.47 37.72 3.66
N THR A 480 18.39 38.40 4.33
CA THR A 480 19.09 39.56 3.74
C THR A 480 20.26 39.09 2.87
N ALA A 481 20.46 39.73 1.71
CA ALA A 481 21.52 39.39 0.75
C ALA A 481 22.96 39.59 1.30
N SER A 482 23.09 40.18 2.49
CA SER A 482 24.36 40.49 3.15
C SER A 482 24.78 39.50 4.23
N LEU A 483 24.01 38.44 4.49
CA LEU A 483 24.33 37.47 5.53
C LEU A 483 25.40 36.46 5.07
N ASP A 484 26.60 36.57 5.63
CA ASP A 484 27.65 35.54 5.48
C ASP A 484 27.41 34.39 6.48
N LEU A 485 26.84 33.29 5.99
CA LEU A 485 26.59 32.08 6.77
C LEU A 485 27.86 31.31 7.15
N THR A 486 29.04 31.69 6.65
CA THR A 486 30.31 31.06 7.01
C THR A 486 31.05 31.78 8.14
N ALA A 487 30.56 32.95 8.55
CA ALA A 487 31.13 33.74 9.63
C ALA A 487 31.07 32.99 10.98
N ALA A 488 32.10 33.18 11.82
CA ALA A 488 32.19 32.52 13.12
C ALA A 488 30.96 32.79 14.03
N ALA A 489 30.33 33.97 13.90
CA ALA A 489 29.11 34.33 14.62
C ALA A 489 27.89 33.45 14.27
N GLN A 490 27.89 32.79 13.10
CA GLN A 490 26.84 31.90 12.64
C GLN A 490 27.11 30.43 13.00
N SER A 491 28.21 30.12 13.70
CA SER A 491 28.56 28.74 14.05
C SER A 491 27.51 28.10 14.97
N PHE A 492 26.91 27.00 14.55
CA PHE A 492 26.02 26.18 15.38
C PHE A 492 26.87 25.32 16.35
N SER A 493 27.23 25.92 17.48
CA SER A 493 28.10 25.30 18.49
C SER A 493 27.74 25.78 19.90
N THR A 494 28.01 24.96 20.92
CA THR A 494 27.76 25.31 22.32
C THR A 494 28.56 26.50 22.83
N GLY A 495 29.65 26.88 22.13
CA GLY A 495 30.41 28.10 22.40
C GLY A 495 29.83 29.37 21.78
N ASN A 496 28.78 29.26 20.95
CA ASN A 496 28.14 30.42 20.36
C ASN A 496 27.06 30.98 21.30
N GLY A 497 27.42 32.03 22.04
CA GLY A 497 26.52 32.70 22.98
C GLY A 497 25.30 33.40 22.35
N LEU A 498 25.23 33.47 21.02
CA LEU A 498 24.06 33.99 20.30
C LEU A 498 22.95 32.93 20.14
N LEU A 499 23.26 31.64 20.33
CA LEU A 499 22.27 30.57 20.34
C LEU A 499 21.60 30.49 21.72
N THR A 500 20.52 31.24 21.90
CA THR A 500 19.74 31.22 23.15
C THR A 500 19.01 29.88 23.31
N GLN A 501 19.12 29.23 24.48
CA GLN A 501 18.24 28.13 24.84
C GLN A 501 16.82 28.69 25.01
N THR A 502 15.90 28.27 24.14
CA THR A 502 14.45 28.42 24.33
C THR A 502 13.80 27.06 24.28
#